data_AF-B6QVI9-F1
#
_entry.id   AF-B6QVI9-F1
#
_cell.length_a   1.000
_cell.length_b   1.000
_cell.length_c   1.000
_cell.angle_alpha   90.00
_cell.angle_beta   90.00
_cell.angle_gamma   90.00
#
_symmetry.space_group_name_H-M   'P 1'
#
loop_
_entity.id
_entity.type
_entity.pdbx_description
1 polymer ?
#
loop_
_entity_poly.entity_id
_entity_poly.type
_entity_poly.pdbx_seq_one_letter_code
_entity_poly.pdbx_strand_id
1 'polypeptide(L)'
;MAHYITTHDSNGTAIFSPKPPASQHSMSIPIGDICIISSTHHFAPNLSNESDIDRGASYMPDNGAAACIISMAPRAESGMHRTMTLDTIVVVEGEVEVTLDSGEMRILKSGDSLVQRATMHKWMNVTPNDGWAR
;
A
#
# COMPACT_ATOMS: atom_id res chain seq x y z
N MET A 1 13.38 -5.18 -3.20
CA MET A 1 13.25 -4.47 -1.91
C MET A 1 13.48 -5.46 -0.79
N ALA A 2 14.32 -5.15 0.18
CA ALA A 2 14.44 -5.95 1.39
C ALA A 2 13.27 -5.60 2.33
N HIS A 3 12.67 -6.61 2.96
CA HIS A 3 11.55 -6.44 3.89
C HIS A 3 11.95 -7.04 5.23
N TYR A 4 11.81 -6.27 6.31
CA TYR A 4 12.20 -6.67 7.66
C TYR A 4 11.03 -6.38 8.61
N ILE A 5 10.69 -7.37 9.44
CA ILE A 5 9.64 -7.27 10.46
C ILE A 5 10.32 -7.30 11.83
N THR A 6 9.84 -6.51 12.79
CA THR A 6 10.34 -6.52 14.18
C THR A 6 9.35 -7.25 15.10
N THR A 7 9.86 -7.85 16.17
CA THR A 7 9.07 -8.61 17.17
C THR A 7 9.83 -8.66 18.51
N HIS A 8 9.37 -9.46 19.46
CA HIS A 8 10.08 -9.72 20.72
C HIS A 8 10.44 -11.21 20.87
N ASP A 9 11.59 -11.49 21.48
CA ASP A 9 11.96 -12.84 21.90
C ASP A 9 11.19 -13.29 23.17
N SER A 10 11.47 -14.49 23.67
CA SER A 10 10.81 -15.01 24.88
C SER A 10 11.13 -14.25 26.16
N ASN A 11 12.15 -13.38 26.15
CA ASN A 11 12.50 -12.50 27.28
C ASN A 11 11.88 -11.10 27.14
N GLY A 12 11.13 -10.84 26.07
CA GLY A 12 10.59 -9.51 25.78
C GLY A 12 11.62 -8.55 25.19
N THR A 13 12.73 -9.05 24.64
CA THR A 13 13.75 -8.23 23.97
C THR A 13 13.37 -7.99 22.51
N ALA A 14 13.44 -6.74 22.05
CA ALA A 14 13.16 -6.42 20.65
C ALA A 14 14.19 -7.05 19.70
N ILE A 15 13.70 -7.76 18.68
CA ILE A 15 14.49 -8.47 17.66
C ILE A 15 13.87 -8.30 16.28
N PHE A 16 14.59 -8.69 15.23
CA PHE A 16 13.97 -8.93 13.92
C PHE A 16 13.28 -10.30 13.93
N SER A 17 12.07 -10.36 13.38
CA SER A 17 11.36 -11.62 13.23
C SER A 17 12.17 -12.54 12.30
N PRO A 18 12.45 -13.79 12.70
CA PRO A 18 13.14 -14.76 11.85
C PRO A 18 12.19 -15.36 10.81
N LYS A 19 10.88 -15.08 10.91
CA LYS A 19 9.90 -15.53 9.93
C LYS A 19 10.26 -14.91 8.58
N PRO A 20 10.36 -15.71 7.50
CA PRO A 20 10.59 -15.13 6.19
C PRO A 20 9.49 -14.11 5.92
N PRO A 21 9.78 -12.99 5.23
CA PRO A 21 8.72 -12.15 4.69
C PRO A 21 7.72 -13.08 4.02
N ALA A 22 6.46 -13.08 4.48
CA ALA A 22 5.43 -13.96 3.94
C ALA A 22 5.54 -13.86 2.42
N SER A 23 5.89 -14.99 1.79
CA SER A 23 6.56 -15.01 0.49
C SER A 23 5.84 -14.09 -0.50
N GLN A 24 6.46 -12.94 -0.78
CA GLN A 24 6.01 -11.87 -1.69
C GLN A 24 4.56 -12.00 -2.12
N HIS A 25 3.64 -11.50 -1.28
CA HIS A 25 2.23 -11.31 -1.65
C HIS A 25 2.11 -10.15 -2.64
N SER A 26 2.71 -10.35 -3.80
CA SER A 26 2.51 -9.52 -4.97
C SER A 26 1.31 -10.05 -5.73
N MET A 27 0.44 -9.15 -6.15
CA MET A 27 -0.68 -9.47 -7.03
C MET A 27 -0.69 -8.51 -8.21
N SER A 28 -0.82 -9.07 -9.41
CA SER A 28 -1.01 -8.27 -10.61
C SER A 28 -2.43 -7.74 -10.67
N ILE A 29 -2.54 -6.47 -11.04
CA ILE A 29 -3.78 -5.75 -11.28
C ILE A 29 -3.75 -5.16 -12.68
N PRO A 30 -4.89 -4.75 -13.26
CA PRO A 30 -4.90 -4.23 -14.64
C PRO A 30 -3.98 -3.03 -14.89
N ILE A 31 -3.67 -2.26 -13.85
CA ILE A 31 -2.84 -1.06 -13.92
C ILE A 31 -1.36 -1.28 -13.53
N GLY A 32 -0.97 -2.52 -13.20
CA GLY A 32 0.38 -2.85 -12.72
C GLY A 32 0.37 -3.92 -11.64
N ASP A 33 1.08 -3.71 -10.54
CA ASP A 33 1.21 -4.70 -9.46
C ASP A 33 1.10 -4.06 -8.07
N ILE A 34 0.51 -4.80 -7.13
CA ILE A 34 0.47 -4.44 -5.71
C ILE A 34 1.40 -5.40 -4.97
N CYS A 35 2.34 -4.85 -4.20
CA CYS A 35 3.16 -5.58 -3.25
C CYS A 35 2.68 -5.25 -1.82
N ILE A 36 2.07 -6.21 -1.12
CA ILE A 36 1.61 -5.98 0.25
C ILE A 36 2.80 -6.05 1.20
N ILE A 37 3.04 -4.97 1.95
CA ILE A 37 4.13 -4.85 2.94
C ILE A 37 3.67 -5.48 4.27
N SER A 38 2.52 -5.06 4.76
CA SER A 38 1.95 -5.56 6.01
C SER A 38 0.43 -5.45 6.00
N SER A 39 -0.24 -6.26 6.82
CA SER A 39 -1.67 -6.12 7.05
C SER A 39 -2.06 -6.56 8.44
N THR A 40 -2.99 -5.85 9.05
CA THR A 40 -3.69 -6.25 10.26
C THR A 40 -5.17 -6.44 9.90
N HIS A 41 -5.83 -7.38 10.58
CA HIS A 41 -7.24 -7.71 10.31
C HIS A 41 -8.18 -7.24 11.43
N HIS A 42 -7.62 -6.55 12.42
CA HIS A 42 -8.31 -6.00 13.58
C HIS A 42 -7.67 -4.65 13.94
N PHE A 43 -8.46 -3.73 14.51
CA PHE A 43 -7.95 -2.49 15.08
C PHE A 43 -8.43 -2.33 16.53
N ALA A 44 -7.55 -2.14 17.52
CA ALA A 44 -6.09 -2.14 17.43
C ALA A 44 -5.52 -3.56 17.18
N PRO A 45 -4.37 -3.70 16.50
CA PRO A 45 -3.76 -5.00 16.27
C PRO A 45 -3.21 -5.61 17.56
N ASN A 46 -3.23 -6.94 17.66
CA ASN A 46 -2.51 -7.68 18.71
C ASN A 46 -1.11 -8.03 18.21
N LEU A 47 -0.10 -7.37 18.77
CA LEU A 47 1.31 -7.53 18.40
C LEU A 47 2.09 -8.41 19.39
N SER A 48 1.41 -9.03 20.35
CA SER A 48 2.05 -9.81 21.41
C SER A 48 2.28 -11.28 21.05
N ASN A 49 1.69 -11.74 19.94
CA ASN A 49 1.68 -13.16 19.56
C ASN A 49 1.90 -13.40 18.06
N GLU A 50 2.31 -12.38 17.30
CA GLU A 50 2.60 -12.48 15.86
C GLU A 50 1.42 -12.98 14.99
N SER A 51 0.19 -12.91 15.51
CA SER A 51 -1.00 -13.39 14.79
C SER A 51 -1.29 -12.63 13.49
N ASP A 52 -0.83 -11.38 13.39
CA ASP A 52 -0.87 -10.56 12.18
C ASP A 52 0.11 -11.07 11.12
N ILE A 53 1.29 -11.55 11.53
CA ILE A 53 2.29 -12.16 10.64
C ILE A 53 1.80 -13.54 10.17
N ASP A 54 1.28 -14.35 11.08
CA ASP A 54 0.90 -15.75 10.81
C ASP A 54 -0.37 -15.89 9.96
N ARG A 55 -1.28 -14.92 10.02
CA ARG A 55 -2.52 -14.92 9.23
C ARG A 55 -2.28 -14.70 7.74
N GLY A 56 -1.13 -14.14 7.37
CA GLY A 56 -0.81 -13.79 5.99
C GLY A 56 -1.37 -12.44 5.53
N ALA A 57 -0.82 -11.95 4.43
CA ALA A 57 -1.07 -10.59 3.97
C ALA A 57 -2.42 -10.45 3.24
N SER A 58 -3.12 -9.34 3.47
CA SER A 58 -4.29 -8.94 2.70
C SER A 58 -4.21 -7.47 2.29
N TYR A 59 -4.53 -7.18 1.03
CA TYR A 59 -4.63 -5.82 0.51
C TYR A 59 -5.88 -5.10 1.04
N MET A 60 -6.95 -5.85 1.30
CA MET A 60 -8.24 -5.33 1.77
C MET A 60 -8.66 -6.10 3.04
N PRO A 61 -8.06 -5.80 4.20
CA PRO A 61 -8.46 -6.44 5.45
C PRO A 61 -9.85 -5.95 5.90
N ASP A 62 -10.64 -6.85 6.50
CA ASP A 62 -12.04 -6.56 6.88
C ASP A 62 -12.16 -5.45 7.92
N ASN A 63 -11.27 -5.44 8.93
CA ASN A 63 -11.32 -4.50 10.05
C ASN A 63 -9.91 -4.12 10.53
N GLY A 64 -9.04 -3.67 9.65
CA GLY A 64 -7.69 -3.30 10.04
C GLY A 64 -7.01 -2.36 9.07
N ALA A 65 -5.70 -2.50 8.93
CA ALA A 65 -4.88 -1.66 8.07
C ALA A 65 -4.05 -2.53 7.14
N ALA A 66 -3.79 -2.04 5.92
CA ALA A 66 -2.81 -2.61 5.02
C ALA A 66 -1.83 -1.52 4.59
N ALA A 67 -0.56 -1.88 4.51
CA ALA A 67 0.46 -1.09 3.84
C ALA A 67 0.92 -1.85 2.60
N CYS A 68 1.00 -1.17 1.47
CA CYS A 68 1.42 -1.77 0.20
C CYS A 68 2.17 -0.77 -0.67
N ILE A 69 2.86 -1.29 -1.68
CA ILE A 69 3.44 -0.51 -2.78
C ILE A 69 2.65 -0.85 -4.02
N ILE A 70 2.12 0.17 -4.69
CA ILE A 70 1.40 0.02 -5.95
C ILE A 70 2.33 0.48 -7.06
N SER A 71 2.84 -0.44 -7.87
CA SER A 71 3.63 -0.11 -9.05
C SER A 71 2.70 0.04 -10.25
N MET A 72 2.50 1.27 -10.73
CA MET A 72 1.67 1.55 -11.90
C MET A 72 2.48 1.49 -13.18
N ALA A 73 2.01 0.69 -14.14
CA ALA A 73 2.61 0.60 -15.47
C ALA A 73 2.53 1.95 -16.21
N PRO A 74 3.38 2.20 -17.21
CA PRO A 74 3.37 3.44 -17.97
C PRO A 74 1.98 3.72 -18.57
N ARG A 75 1.49 4.95 -18.39
CA ARG A 75 0.16 5.41 -18.85
C ARG A 75 -1.03 4.62 -18.29
N ALA A 76 -0.82 3.79 -17.28
CA ALA A 76 -1.90 3.02 -16.68
C ALA A 76 -2.88 3.95 -15.94
N GLU A 77 -4.16 3.62 -16.03
CA GLU A 77 -5.26 4.39 -15.46
C GLU A 77 -6.21 3.45 -14.72
N SER A 78 -6.54 3.79 -13.47
CA SER A 78 -7.54 3.05 -12.69
C SER A 78 -8.96 3.40 -13.12
N GLY A 79 -9.94 2.59 -12.71
CA GLY A 79 -11.33 3.06 -12.70
C GLY A 79 -11.55 4.14 -11.63
N MET A 80 -12.57 4.97 -11.82
CA MET A 80 -13.10 5.82 -10.74
C MET A 80 -13.75 4.92 -9.68
N HIS A 81 -13.30 4.99 -8.44
CA HIS A 81 -13.79 4.13 -7.37
C HIS A 81 -13.66 4.79 -5.99
N ARG A 82 -14.29 4.16 -5.00
CA ARG A 82 -14.28 4.61 -3.61
C ARG A 82 -14.11 3.40 -2.70
N THR A 83 -13.19 3.51 -1.76
CA THR A 83 -13.02 2.60 -0.64
C THR A 83 -13.44 3.30 0.65
N MET A 84 -14.04 2.58 1.59
CA MET A 84 -14.40 3.12 2.91
C MET A 84 -13.19 3.07 3.85
N THR A 85 -12.09 3.70 3.42
CA THR A 85 -10.79 3.68 4.09
C THR A 85 -10.25 5.10 4.29
N LEU A 86 -9.26 5.22 5.19
CA LEU A 86 -8.39 6.37 5.27
C LEU A 86 -7.02 5.96 4.73
N ASP A 87 -6.63 6.51 3.59
CA ASP A 87 -5.39 6.12 2.92
C ASP A 87 -4.36 7.22 3.10
N THR A 88 -3.14 6.84 3.47
CA THR A 88 -1.97 7.74 3.42
C THR A 88 -1.08 7.25 2.29
N ILE A 89 -1.00 8.05 1.24
CA ILE A 89 -0.32 7.71 0.00
C ILE A 89 0.92 8.59 -0.09
N VAL A 90 2.05 7.98 -0.42
CA VAL A 90 3.31 8.68 -0.68
C VAL A 90 3.82 8.19 -2.01
N VAL A 91 4.12 9.11 -2.92
CA VAL A 91 4.73 8.75 -4.21
C VAL A 91 6.22 8.53 -3.95
N VAL A 92 6.68 7.31 -4.17
CA VAL A 92 8.07 6.91 -3.98
C VAL A 92 8.87 7.16 -5.26
N GLU A 93 8.26 6.97 -6.43
CA GLU A 93 8.90 7.14 -7.74
C GLU A 93 7.89 7.57 -8.81
N GLY A 94 8.34 8.37 -9.77
CA GLY A 94 7.52 8.83 -10.89
C GLY A 94 6.55 9.96 -10.51
N GLU A 95 5.52 10.12 -11.34
CA GLU A 95 4.44 11.10 -11.19
C GLU A 95 3.08 10.43 -11.40
N VAL A 96 2.14 10.66 -10.47
CA VAL A 96 0.76 10.16 -10.54
C VAL A 96 -0.23 11.32 -10.47
N GLU A 97 -1.23 11.28 -11.32
CA GLU A 97 -2.38 12.18 -11.22
C GLU A 97 -3.49 11.50 -10.42
N VAL A 98 -4.09 12.26 -9.49
CA VAL A 98 -5.36 11.90 -8.86
C VAL A 98 -6.46 12.81 -9.40
N THR A 99 -7.54 12.20 -9.88
CA THR A 99 -8.78 12.89 -10.27
C THR A 99 -9.88 12.55 -9.28
N LEU A 100 -10.58 13.56 -8.77
CA LEU A 100 -11.76 13.38 -7.93
C LEU A 100 -13.05 13.41 -8.78
N ASP A 101 -14.16 12.94 -8.22
CA ASP A 101 -15.47 12.97 -8.88
C ASP A 101 -16.00 14.39 -9.17
N SER A 102 -15.51 15.41 -8.44
CA SER A 102 -15.74 16.82 -8.74
C SER A 102 -15.06 17.30 -10.03
N GLY A 103 -14.15 16.50 -10.60
CA GLY A 103 -13.27 16.87 -11.70
C GLY A 103 -12.00 17.61 -11.28
N GLU A 104 -11.80 17.88 -9.98
CA GLU A 104 -10.52 18.40 -9.49
C GLU A 104 -9.40 17.38 -9.69
N MET A 105 -8.24 17.88 -10.12
CA MET A 105 -7.07 17.05 -10.40
C MET A 105 -5.82 17.62 -9.73
N ARG A 106 -4.92 16.73 -9.30
CA ARG A 106 -3.58 17.08 -8.83
C ARG A 106 -2.58 16.04 -9.32
N ILE A 107 -1.43 16.51 -9.77
CA ILE A 107 -0.26 15.65 -10.03
C ILE A 107 0.58 15.64 -8.76
N LEU A 108 0.87 14.44 -8.28
CA LEU A 108 1.77 14.15 -7.17
C LEU A 108 3.08 13.62 -7.75
N LYS A 109 4.20 14.16 -7.29
CA LYS A 109 5.55 13.78 -7.71
C LYS A 109 6.23 12.97 -6.61
N SER A 110 7.35 12.33 -6.94
CA SER A 110 8.17 11.61 -5.96
C SER A 110 8.46 12.48 -4.73
N GLY A 111 8.11 11.98 -3.55
CA GLY A 111 8.19 12.67 -2.27
C GLY A 111 6.89 13.34 -1.80
N ASP A 112 5.92 13.56 -2.70
CA ASP A 112 4.62 14.10 -2.32
C ASP A 112 3.76 13.06 -1.62
N SER A 113 2.84 13.54 -0.78
CA SER A 113 1.89 12.70 -0.05
C SER A 113 0.45 13.18 -0.18
N LEU A 114 -0.50 12.26 -0.19
CA LEU A 114 -1.94 12.52 -0.15
C LEU A 114 -2.59 11.75 1.00
N VAL A 115 -3.46 12.42 1.74
CA VAL A 115 -4.37 11.76 2.69
C VAL A 115 -5.76 11.65 2.04
N GLN A 116 -6.14 10.45 1.62
CA GLN A 116 -7.42 10.17 0.98
C GLN A 116 -8.45 9.75 2.02
N ARG A 117 -9.56 10.51 2.16
CA ARG A 117 -10.55 10.32 3.22
C ARG A 117 -11.85 9.73 2.68
N ALA A 118 -11.81 8.46 2.23
CA ALA A 118 -12.94 7.76 1.63
C ALA A 118 -13.64 8.57 0.52
N THR A 119 -12.87 9.26 -0.30
CA THR A 119 -13.32 10.07 -1.44
C THR A 119 -13.32 9.24 -2.71
N MET A 120 -14.25 9.54 -3.62
CA MET A 120 -14.27 8.93 -4.95
C MET A 120 -13.07 9.44 -5.74
N HIS A 121 -12.27 8.55 -6.32
CA HIS A 121 -11.03 8.92 -6.96
C HIS A 121 -10.61 7.97 -8.07
N LYS A 122 -9.74 8.48 -8.94
CA LYS A 122 -9.09 7.76 -10.03
C LYS A 122 -7.62 8.13 -10.06
N TRP A 123 -6.77 7.16 -10.38
CA TRP A 123 -5.32 7.32 -10.48
C TRP A 123 -4.86 7.13 -11.92
N MET A 124 -3.93 7.95 -12.38
CA MET A 124 -3.25 7.79 -13.66
C MET A 124 -1.74 7.96 -13.50
N ASN A 125 -0.95 7.04 -14.05
CA ASN A 125 0.48 7.23 -14.16
C ASN A 125 0.78 8.19 -15.32
N VAL A 126 1.28 9.37 -14.99
CA VAL A 126 1.62 10.46 -15.93
C VAL A 126 3.13 10.68 -16.04
N THR A 127 3.93 9.73 -15.55
CA THR A 127 5.39 9.80 -15.58
C THR A 127 5.91 9.96 -17.03
N PRO A 128 6.76 10.98 -17.30
CA PRO A 128 7.32 11.19 -18.63
C PRO A 128 8.11 9.99 -19.17
N ASN A 129 8.26 9.93 -20.50
CA ASN A 129 9.06 8.91 -21.20
C ASN A 129 8.66 7.46 -20.90
N ASP A 130 7.37 7.22 -20.72
CA ASP A 130 6.81 5.90 -20.41
C ASP A 130 7.45 5.27 -19.15
N GLY A 131 7.67 6.10 -18.13
CA GLY A 131 8.18 5.67 -16.83
C GLY A 131 7.13 4.98 -15.96
N TRP A 132 7.61 4.16 -15.02
CA TRP A 132 6.78 3.58 -13.96
C TRP A 132 6.57 4.57 -12.81
N ALA A 133 5.45 4.45 -12.11
CA ALA A 133 5.20 5.17 -10.87
C ALA A 133 4.98 4.20 -9.70
N ARG A 134 5.36 4.61 -8.48
CA ARG A 134 5.27 3.80 -7.25
C ARG A 134 4.86 4.63 -6.06
#